data_AF-A0A5B8EG94-F1
#
_entry.id   AF-A0A5B8EG94-F1
#
_cell.length_a   1.000
_cell.length_b   1.000
_cell.length_c   1.000
_cell.angle_alpha   90.00
_cell.angle_beta   90.00
_cell.angle_gamma   90.00
#
_symmetry.space_group_name_H-M   'P 1'
#
loop_
_entity.id
_entity.type
_entity.pdbx_description
1 polymer ?
#
loop_
_entity_poly.entity_id
_entity_poly.type
_entity_poly.pdbx_seq_one_letter_code
_entity_poly.pdbx_strand_id
1 'polypeptide(L)'
;MKIKINKKLKKKEVWQLGDVIANKNYSHLALIVKDLSGNYIAMDIGEGIDDFRFSLEESNTWSDPCAYMADLQNSLGNWHKVNATLMINGDGENEDQD
;
A
#
# COMPACT_ATOMS: atom_id res chain seq x y z
N MET A 1 0.82 -10.22 -9.65
CA MET A 1 -0.05 -9.35 -8.83
C MET A 1 -0.18 -8.00 -9.52
N LYS A 2 -1.38 -7.42 -9.58
CA LYS A 2 -1.61 -6.06 -10.10
C LYS A 2 -2.50 -5.28 -9.14
N ILE A 3 -2.27 -3.97 -9.00
CA ILE A 3 -3.06 -3.09 -8.14
C ILE A 3 -3.77 -2.08 -9.02
N LYS A 4 -5.11 -2.09 -9.00
CA LYS A 4 -5.93 -1.11 -9.71
C LYS A 4 -6.42 -0.05 -8.73
N ILE A 5 -6.04 1.21 -8.97
CA ILE A 5 -6.48 2.35 -8.15
C ILE A 5 -7.53 3.20 -8.87
N ASN A 6 -8.55 3.65 -8.13
CA ASN A 6 -9.51 4.64 -8.61
C ASN A 6 -9.14 6.03 -8.08
N LYS A 7 -8.66 6.90 -8.98
CA LYS A 7 -8.16 8.25 -8.64
C LYS A 7 -9.27 9.28 -8.36
N LYS A 8 -10.56 8.93 -8.49
CA LYS A 8 -11.68 9.88 -8.43
C LYS A 8 -12.18 10.25 -7.03
N LEU A 9 -11.48 9.88 -5.95
CA LEU A 9 -11.90 10.22 -4.59
C LEU A 9 -10.73 10.74 -3.75
N LYS A 10 -10.86 11.98 -3.27
CA LYS A 10 -10.08 12.54 -2.16
C LYS A 10 -11.06 12.89 -1.05
N LYS A 11 -11.45 11.92 -0.23
CA LYS A 11 -12.18 12.20 1.00
C LYS A 11 -11.16 12.30 2.13
N LYS A 12 -11.40 13.21 3.08
CA LYS A 12 -10.75 13.14 4.39
C LYS A 12 -11.27 11.85 5.04
N GLU A 13 -10.46 10.81 5.03
CA GLU A 13 -10.82 9.52 5.61
C GLU A 13 -9.80 9.17 6.68
N VAL A 14 -10.32 8.67 7.80
CA VAL A 14 -9.51 8.06 8.86
C VAL A 14 -8.94 6.77 8.28
N TRP A 15 -7.62 6.62 8.33
CA TRP A 15 -6.94 5.45 7.80
C TRP A 15 -7.19 4.21 8.66
N GLN A 16 -7.14 3.04 8.05
CA GLN A 16 -7.30 1.75 8.71
C GLN A 16 -6.28 0.73 8.19
N LEU A 17 -6.07 -0.35 8.94
CA LEU A 17 -5.24 -1.47 8.50
C LEU A 17 -5.81 -2.06 7.21
N GLY A 18 -4.94 -2.33 6.22
CA GLY A 18 -5.32 -2.84 4.91
C GLY A 18 -5.75 -1.76 3.91
N ASP A 19 -5.85 -0.50 4.31
CA ASP A 19 -6.09 0.59 3.35
C ASP A 19 -4.87 0.80 2.45
N VAL A 20 -5.15 1.12 1.19
CA VAL A 20 -4.13 1.57 0.25
C VAL A 20 -4.12 3.10 0.23
N ILE A 21 -2.93 3.66 0.33
CA ILE A 21 -2.69 5.11 0.30
C ILE A 21 -1.75 5.45 -0.85
N ALA A 22 -1.85 6.68 -1.34
CA ALA A 22 -1.02 7.21 -2.39
C ALA A 22 -0.52 8.60 -2.01
N ASN A 23 0.68 8.95 -2.44
CA ASN A 23 1.14 10.33 -2.36
C ASN A 23 0.37 11.24 -3.34
N LYS A 24 0.51 12.56 -3.18
CA LYS A 24 -0.26 13.58 -3.92
C LYS A 24 -0.31 13.39 -5.45
N ASN A 25 0.76 12.91 -6.07
CA ASN A 25 0.89 12.71 -7.52
C ASN A 25 0.67 11.25 -7.96
N TYR A 26 0.36 10.34 -7.04
CA TYR A 26 0.22 8.90 -7.30
C TYR A 26 1.49 8.24 -7.85
N SER A 27 2.68 8.78 -7.56
CA SER A 27 3.96 8.14 -7.94
C SER A 27 4.35 7.02 -6.99
N HIS A 28 3.84 7.04 -5.76
CA HIS A 28 4.07 6.01 -4.76
C HIS A 28 2.74 5.51 -4.21
N LEU A 29 2.70 4.20 -3.95
CA LEU A 29 1.56 3.50 -3.38
C LEU A 29 2.06 2.72 -2.17
N ALA A 30 1.29 2.75 -1.09
CA ALA A 30 1.57 1.97 0.09
C ALA A 30 0.33 1.24 0.60
N LEU A 31 0.55 0.06 1.17
CA LEU A 31 -0.45 -0.67 1.94
C LEU A 31 -0.18 -0.41 3.42
N ILE A 32 -1.21 0.00 4.15
CA ILE A 32 -1.11 0.15 5.59
C ILE A 32 -1.15 -1.24 6.23
N VAL A 33 -0.03 -1.63 6.83
CA VAL A 33 0.14 -2.92 7.49
C VAL A 33 0.72 -2.73 8.90
N LYS A 34 0.94 -3.84 9.60
CA LYS A 34 1.76 -3.85 10.81
C LYS A 34 3.11 -4.50 10.52
N ASP A 35 4.16 -3.94 11.11
CA ASP A 35 5.48 -4.58 11.17
C ASP A 35 5.47 -5.77 12.14
N LEU A 36 6.62 -6.44 12.29
CA LEU A 36 6.79 -7.57 13.21
C LEU A 36 6.69 -7.19 14.69
N SER A 37 6.81 -5.90 15.01
CA SER A 37 6.66 -5.36 16.37
C SER A 37 5.23 -4.91 16.68
N GLY A 38 4.32 -4.98 15.70
CA GLY A 38 2.91 -4.60 15.83
C GLY A 38 2.62 -3.11 15.62
N ASN A 39 3.61 -2.33 15.15
CA ASN A 39 3.47 -0.92 14.78
C ASN A 39 2.89 -0.78 13.38
N TYR A 40 2.13 0.29 13.14
CA TYR A 40 1.63 0.65 11.83
C TYR A 40 2.74 1.21 10.94
N ILE A 41 2.79 0.75 9.69
CA ILE A 41 3.71 1.21 8.66
C ILE A 41 3.01 1.33 7.29
N ALA A 42 3.55 2.16 6.41
CA ALA A 42 3.17 2.28 5.02
C ALA A 42 4.12 1.44 4.13
N MET A 43 3.79 0.15 3.94
CA MET A 43 4.59 -0.78 3.14
C MET A 43 4.51 -0.46 1.65
N ASP A 44 5.64 -0.37 0.97
CA ASP A 44 5.67 -0.08 -0.47
C ASP A 44 5.04 -1.21 -1.29
N ILE A 45 4.08 -0.83 -2.16
CA ILE A 45 3.39 -1.73 -3.09
C ILE A 45 3.41 -1.19 -4.53
N GLY A 46 4.25 -0.20 -4.83
CA GLY A 46 4.37 0.40 -6.16
C GLY A 46 4.83 -0.58 -7.25
N GLU A 47 4.64 -0.18 -8.51
CA GLU A 47 5.27 -0.86 -9.66
C GLU A 47 6.70 -0.34 -9.83
N GLY A 48 7.69 -1.23 -10.04
CA GLY A 48 9.11 -0.87 -10.09
C GLY A 48 10.03 -2.08 -10.25
N ILE A 49 11.35 -1.88 -10.17
CA ILE A 49 12.38 -2.95 -10.13
C ILE A 49 12.93 -3.12 -8.70
N ASP A 50 12.68 -2.18 -7.80
CA ASP A 50 13.34 -2.16 -6.49
C ASP A 50 12.99 -3.38 -5.62
N ASP A 51 14.03 -3.95 -4.99
CA ASP A 51 14.01 -5.16 -4.16
C ASP A 51 13.30 -4.96 -2.81
N PHE A 52 12.90 -3.73 -2.50
CA PHE A 52 12.41 -3.32 -1.18
C PHE A 52 10.87 -3.37 -1.05
N ARG A 53 10.17 -3.74 -2.12
CA ARG A 53 8.70 -3.85 -2.12
C ARG A 53 8.23 -4.98 -1.23
N PHE A 54 7.05 -4.79 -0.64
CA PHE A 54 6.47 -5.74 0.31
C PHE A 54 7.36 -6.03 1.53
N SER A 55 8.29 -5.12 1.84
CA SER A 55 9.16 -5.22 3.01
C SER A 55 8.51 -4.60 4.24
N LEU A 56 8.81 -5.19 5.41
CA LEU A 56 8.46 -4.62 6.72
C LEU A 56 9.68 -3.96 7.40
N GLU A 57 10.86 -3.99 6.78
CA GLU A 57 12.04 -3.28 7.29
C GLU A 57 11.84 -1.77 7.21
N GLU A 58 12.17 -1.05 8.29
CA GLU A 58 11.96 0.40 8.44
C GLU A 58 12.49 1.20 7.24
N SER A 59 13.71 0.92 6.78
CA SER A 59 14.35 1.61 5.64
C SER A 59 13.68 1.36 4.29
N ASN A 60 12.78 0.39 4.21
CA ASN A 60 12.14 -0.08 2.98
C ASN A 60 10.65 0.26 2.94
N THR A 61 10.18 1.07 3.89
CA THR A 61 8.80 1.53 3.99
C THR A 61 8.71 3.03 3.75
N TRP A 62 7.51 3.52 3.45
CA TRP A 62 7.28 4.95 3.23
C TRP A 62 7.16 5.77 4.52
N SER A 63 7.27 5.14 5.69
CA SER A 63 7.06 5.76 7.00
C SER A 63 7.82 5.05 8.10
N ASP A 64 8.27 5.81 9.11
CA ASP A 64 8.75 5.20 10.35
C ASP A 64 7.62 4.44 11.08
N PRO A 65 7.94 3.36 11.82
CA PRO A 65 6.94 2.61 12.60
C PRO A 65 6.20 3.46 13.63
N CYS A 66 4.87 3.42 13.58
CA CYS A 66 4.00 4.20 14.47
C CYS A 66 3.13 3.29 15.36
N ALA A 67 3.09 3.55 16.66
CA ALA A 67 2.22 2.78 17.58
C ALA A 67 0.71 3.02 17.31
N TYR A 68 0.34 4.21 16.82
CA TYR A 68 -1.04 4.60 16.56
C TYR A 68 -1.26 5.02 15.10
N MET A 69 -2.43 4.68 14.56
CA MET A 69 -2.81 5.03 13.18
C MET A 69 -2.82 6.54 12.92
N ALA A 70 -3.20 7.33 13.93
CA ALA A 70 -3.23 8.78 13.82
C ALA A 70 -1.82 9.36 13.60
N ASP A 71 -0.80 8.78 14.24
CA ASP A 71 0.59 9.21 14.08
C ASP A 71 1.10 8.89 12.68
N LEU A 72 0.78 7.69 12.17
CA LEU A 72 1.08 7.31 10.78
C LEU A 72 0.45 8.29 9.80
N GLN A 73 -0.85 8.57 9.94
CA GLN A 73 -1.57 9.50 9.06
C GLN A 73 -1.02 10.93 9.14
N ASN A 74 -0.56 11.37 10.31
CA ASN A 74 0.06 12.68 10.48
C ASN A 74 1.47 12.74 9.85
N SER A 75 2.27 11.68 9.98
CA SER A 75 3.63 11.61 9.39
C SER A 75 3.59 11.69 7.86
N LEU A 76 2.52 11.18 7.26
CA LEU A 76 2.31 11.11 5.81
C LEU A 76 1.31 12.18 5.33
N GLY A 77 1.41 13.41 5.84
CA GLY A 77 0.40 14.47 5.65
C GLY A 77 0.06 14.87 4.20
N ASN A 78 0.87 14.50 3.21
CA ASN A 78 0.58 14.73 1.78
C ASN A 78 0.06 13.48 1.04
N TRP A 79 -0.19 12.39 1.76
CA TRP A 79 -0.79 11.16 1.26
C TRP A 79 -2.30 11.16 1.48
N HIS A 80 -2.99 10.36 0.69
CA HIS A 80 -4.43 10.17 0.80
C HIS A 80 -4.81 8.72 0.52
N LYS A 81 -5.91 8.28 1.15
CA LYS A 81 -6.51 6.98 0.88
C LYS A 81 -7.00 6.90 -0.55
N VAL A 82 -6.81 5.74 -1.17
CA VAL A 82 -7.31 5.44 -2.51
C VAL A 82 -8.18 4.20 -2.47
N ASN A 83 -9.24 4.19 -3.28
CA ASN A 83 -9.99 2.96 -3.50
C ASN A 83 -9.16 2.06 -4.44
N ALA A 84 -8.67 0.95 -3.92
CA ALA A 84 -7.80 0.03 -4.63
C ALA A 84 -8.37 -1.39 -4.65
N THR A 85 -8.11 -2.11 -5.74
CA THR A 85 -8.42 -3.54 -5.87
C THR A 85 -7.14 -4.30 -6.16
N LEU A 86 -6.87 -5.31 -5.34
CA LEU A 86 -5.80 -6.27 -5.55
C LEU A 86 -6.26 -7.35 -6.53
N MET A 87 -5.53 -7.52 -7.62
CA MET A 87 -5.74 -8.60 -8.59
C MET A 87 -4.60 -9.62 -8.47
N ILE A 88 -4.97 -10.86 -8.13
CA ILE A 88 -4.08 -12.01 -8.13
C ILE A 88 -4.45 -12.83 -9.37
N ASN A 89 -3.54 -12.86 -10.34
CA ASN A 89 -3.68 -13.77 -11.48
C ASN A 89 -3.02 -15.08 -11.04
N GLY A 90 -3.76 -16.17 -11.01
CA GLY A 90 -3.16 -17.49 -11.03
C GLY A 90 -2.62 -17.78 -12.43
N ASP A 91 -1.56 -18.57 -12.51
CA ASP A 91 -1.19 -19.22 -13.77
C ASP A 91 -2.29 -20.25 -14.06
N GLY A 92 -3.39 -19.79 -14.65
CA GLY A 92 -4.29 -20.68 -15.36
C GLY A 92 -3.56 -21.11 -16.62
N GLU A 93 -2.82 -22.21 -16.52
CA GLU A 93 -2.56 -23.05 -17.68
C GLU A 93 -3.93 -23.30 -18.33
N ASN A 94 -4.17 -22.69 -19.49
CA ASN A 94 -5.19 -23.18 -20.39
C ASN A 94 -4.65 -24.49 -21.00
N GLU A 95 -4.66 -25.56 -20.20
CA GLU A 95 -4.86 -26.90 -20.75
C GLU A 95 -6.34 -27.02 -21.06
N ASP A 96 -6.72 -26.65 -22.29
CA ASP A 96 -7.84 -27.32 -22.95
C ASP A 96 -7.36 -27.66 -24.36
N GLN A 97 -6.91 -28.91 -24.45
CA GLN A 97 -6.87 -29.68 -25.68
C GLN A 97 -8.31 -29.86 -26.17
N ASP A 98 -8.58 -29.49 -27.42
CA ASP A 98 -9.23 -30.34 -28.43
C ASP A 98 -9.28 -29.63 -29.80
#